data_AF-A0A3A6KE25-F1
#
_entry.id   AF-A0A3A6KE25-F1
#
_cell.length_a   1.000
_cell.length_b   1.000
_cell.length_c   1.000
_cell.angle_alpha   90.00
_cell.angle_beta   90.00
_cell.angle_gamma   90.00
#
_symmetry.space_group_name_H-M   'P 1'
#
loop_
_entity.id
_entity.type
_entity.pdbx_description
1 polymer ?
#
loop_
_entity_poly.entity_id
_entity_poly.type
_entity_poly.pdbx_seq_one_letter_code
_entity_poly.pdbx_strand_id
1 'polypeptide(L)' 'MSLVIGLLIGIMVGVLLSRFIFREKPVGSLRVDESDPDSGPYLFLELDRSGADAIYKQRYVRLRVELKNYISHK' A
#
# COMPACT_ATOMS: atom_id res chain seq x y z
N MET A 1 32.83 24.00 12.83
CA MET A 1 31.55 24.39 12.18
C MET A 1 31.24 23.54 10.94
N SER A 2 32.17 23.40 9.99
CA SER A 2 31.95 22.64 8.74
C SER A 2 31.64 21.14 8.92
N LEU A 3 32.30 20.46 9.87
CA LEU A 3 32.02 19.05 10.20
C LEU A 3 30.59 18.84 10.71
N VAL A 4 30.12 19.75 11.57
CA VAL A 4 28.76 19.70 12.14
C VAL A 4 27.72 19.89 11.05
N ILE A 5 27.95 20.83 10.13
CA ILE A 5 27.06 21.07 8.98
C ILE A 5 27.01 19.84 8.07
N GLY A 6 28.16 19.25 7.74
CA GLY A 6 28.21 18.04 6.92
C GLY A 6 27.47 16.85 7.55
N LEU A 7 27.62 16.66 8.86
CA LEU A 7 26.91 15.62 9.61
C LEU A 7 25.39 15.82 9.56
N LEU A 8 24.90 17.04 9.77
CA LEU A 8 23.47 17.35 9.75
C LEU A 8 22.85 17.10 8.36
N ILE A 9 23.56 17.44 7.29
CA ILE A 9 23.11 17.15 5.92
C ILE A 9 23.06 15.63 5.68
N GLY A 10 24.09 14.90 6.10
CA GLY A 10 24.13 13.44 5.97
C GLY A 10 22.97 12.76 6.70
N ILE A 11 22.68 13.18 7.94
CA ILE A 11 21.53 12.68 8.71
C ILE A 11 20.22 13.02 8.00
N MET A 12 20.05 14.26 7.53
CA MET A 12 18.83 14.68 6.85
C MET A 12 18.57 13.86 5.59
N VAL A 13 19.60 13.63 4.76
CA VAL A 13 19.50 12.79 3.56
C VAL A 13 19.20 11.33 3.93
N GLY A 14 19.87 10.78 4.95
CA GLY A 14 19.61 9.42 5.42
C GLY A 14 18.18 9.22 5.92
N VAL A 15 17.63 10.19 6.65
CA VAL A 15 16.23 10.18 7.13
C VAL A 15 15.25 10.27 5.95
N LEU A 16 15.54 11.09 4.94
CA LEU A 16 14.70 11.20 3.76
C LEU A 16 14.70 9.90 2.95
N LEU A 17 15.88 9.32 2.67
CA LEU A 17 16.01 8.09 1.90
C LEU A 17 15.38 6.88 2.60
N SER A 18 15.61 6.73 3.90
CA SER A 18 15.01 5.64 4.69
C SER A 18 13.47 5.70 4.64
N ARG A 19 12.86 6.89 4.78
CA ARG A 19 11.41 7.05 4.63
C ARG A 19 10.87 6.59 3.27
N PHE A 20 11.63 6.77 2.19
CA PHE A 20 11.21 6.31 0.86
C PHE A 20 11.35 4.81 0.68
N ILE A 21 12.44 4.20 1.19
CA ILE A 21 12.69 2.76 1.03
C ILE A 21 11.79 1.93 1.94
N PHE A 22 11.61 2.36 3.19
CA PHE A 22 10.76 1.68 4.18
C PHE A 22 9.29 2.05 4.07
N ARG A 23 8.87 2.73 3.00
CA ARG A 23 7.44 2.89 2.72
C ARG A 23 6.83 1.49 2.54
N GLU A 24 5.92 1.15 3.44
CA GLU A 24 5.14 -0.09 3.37
C GLU A 24 4.46 -0.17 2.01
N LYS A 25 4.96 -1.08 1.18
CA LYS A 25 4.34 -1.40 -0.11
C LYS A 25 3.04 -2.16 0.18
N PRO A 26 1.95 -1.86 -0.54
CA PRO A 26 0.73 -2.64 -0.41
C PRO A 26 1.03 -4.09 -0.76
N VAL A 27 0.42 -5.03 -0.03
CA VAL A 27 0.63 -6.48 -0.21
C VAL A 27 -0.28 -7.09 -1.28
N GLY A 28 -1.13 -6.26 -1.89
CA GLY A 28 -2.14 -6.66 -2.85
C GLY A 28 -3.18 -5.55 -3.04
N SER A 29 -4.26 -5.90 -3.73
CA SER A 29 -5.40 -5.05 -4.01
C SER A 29 -6.67 -5.55 -3.33
N LEU A 30 -7.46 -4.64 -2.77
CA LEU A 30 -8.84 -4.87 -2.35
C LEU A 30 -9.74 -4.25 -3.41
N ARG A 31 -10.37 -5.10 -4.22
CA ARG A 31 -11.32 -4.66 -5.23
C ARG A 31 -12.70 -4.55 -4.59
N VAL A 32 -13.34 -3.41 -4.81
CA VAL A 32 -14.72 -3.16 -4.40
C VAL A 32 -15.57 -3.11 -5.65
N ASP A 33 -16.58 -3.98 -5.71
CA ASP A 33 -17.51 -4.09 -6.81
C ASP A 33 -18.92 -3.73 -6.34
N GLU A 34 -19.44 -2.59 -6.82
CA GLU A 34 -20.75 -2.03 -6.48
C GLU A 34 -21.75 -2.16 -7.63
N SER A 35 -21.51 -3.13 -8.50
CA SER A 35 -22.24 -3.24 -9.75
C SER A 35 -23.63 -3.87 -9.63
N ASP A 36 -23.92 -4.53 -8.51
CA ASP A 36 -25.28 -4.94 -8.13
C ASP A 36 -25.87 -3.88 -7.17
N PRO A 37 -26.92 -3.14 -7.54
CA PRO A 37 -27.54 -2.15 -6.66
C PRO A 37 -28.40 -2.76 -5.55
N ASP A 38 -28.81 -4.03 -5.67
CA ASP A 38 -29.68 -4.71 -4.72
C ASP A 38 -28.87 -5.48 -3.65
N SER A 39 -27.64 -5.84 -3.99
CA SER A 39 -26.67 -6.45 -3.07
C SER A 39 -25.59 -5.43 -2.72
N GLY A 40 -25.30 -5.20 -1.43
CA GLY A 40 -24.23 -4.27 -1.03
C GLY A 40 -22.85 -4.59 -1.64
N PRO A 41 -21.84 -3.70 -1.48
CA PRO A 41 -20.55 -3.80 -2.17
C PRO A 41 -19.85 -5.14 -1.94
N TYR A 42 -19.48 -5.81 -3.02
CA TYR A 42 -18.68 -7.03 -2.97
C TYR A 42 -17.20 -6.68 -2.84
N LEU A 43 -16.49 -7.43 -1.99
CA LEU A 43 -15.07 -7.23 -1.72
C LEU A 43 -14.26 -8.44 -2.20
N PHE A 44 -13.30 -8.20 -3.08
CA PHE A 44 -12.38 -9.22 -3.56
C PHE A 44 -10.95 -8.87 -3.13
N LEU A 45 -10.33 -9.78 -2.38
CA LEU A 45 -8.93 -9.63 -1.97
C LEU A 45 -8.02 -10.33 -3.00
N GLU A 46 -7.16 -9.54 -3.64
CA GLU A 46 -6.13 -10.02 -4.55
C GLU A 46 -4.76 -9.77 -3.91
N LEU A 47 -3.96 -10.82 -3.74
CA LEU A 47 -2.64 -10.72 -3.14
C LEU A 47 -1.56 -10.74 -4.21
N ASP A 48 -0.55 -9.90 -4.04
CA ASP A 48 0.66 -10.00 -4.85
C ASP A 48 1.37 -11.33 -4.54
N ARG A 49 2.25 -11.77 -5.45
CA ARG A 49 2.96 -13.07 -5.32
C ARG A 49 3.70 -13.25 -3.98
N SER A 50 4.17 -12.16 -3.37
CA SER A 50 4.80 -12.14 -2.04
C SER A 50 3.88 -11.64 -0.92
N GLY A 51 2.64 -11.25 -1.22
CA GLY A 51 1.71 -10.63 -0.30
C GLY A 51 1.15 -11.58 0.76
N ALA A 52 0.92 -12.84 0.40
CA ALA A 52 0.45 -13.87 1.34
C ALA A 52 1.43 -14.05 2.52
N ASP A 53 2.73 -14.08 2.21
CA ASP A 53 3.79 -14.25 3.20
C ASP A 53 3.86 -13.05 4.18
N ALA A 54 3.51 -11.85 3.72
CA ALA A 54 3.45 -10.65 4.55
C ALA A 54 2.25 -10.68 5.51
N ILE A 55 1.09 -11.18 5.07
CA ILE A 55 -0.12 -11.30 5.90
C ILE A 55 0.11 -12.22 7.08
N TYR A 56 0.82 -13.33 6.91
CA TYR A 56 1.11 -14.25 8.01
C TYR A 56 2.12 -13.72 9.03
N LYS A 57 2.97 -12.76 8.64
CA LYS A 57 4.08 -12.25 9.48
C LYS A 57 3.78 -10.90 10.12
N GLN A 58 2.81 -10.14 9.62
CA GLN A 58 2.53 -8.78 10.04
C GLN A 58 1.14 -8.66 10.67
N ARG A 59 1.03 -7.89 11.76
CA ARG A 59 -0.25 -7.64 12.44
C ARG A 59 -1.21 -6.80 11.59
N TYR A 60 -0.66 -5.93 10.75
CA TYR A 60 -1.41 -5.05 9.84
C TYR A 60 -0.71 -5.02 8.50
N VAL A 61 -1.49 -5.00 7.41
CA VAL A 61 -0.99 -4.85 6.05
C VAL A 61 -1.73 -3.72 5.35
N ARG A 62 -1.06 -3.08 4.39
CA ARG A 62 -1.70 -2.12 3.48
C ARG A 62 -2.17 -2.83 2.22
N LEU A 63 -3.38 -2.49 1.77
CA LEU A 63 -3.93 -2.94 0.48
C LEU A 63 -4.19 -1.72 -0.40
N ARG A 64 -4.03 -1.90 -1.71
CA ARG A 64 -4.45 -0.91 -2.70
C ARG A 64 -5.96 -1.06 -2.91
N VAL A 65 -6.74 -0.02 -2.68
CA VAL A 65 -8.19 -0.10 -2.93
C VAL A 65 -8.46 0.21 -4.41
N GLU A 66 -9.13 -0.72 -5.09
CA GLU A 66 -9.57 -0.57 -6.47
C GLU A 66 -11.10 -0.51 -6.52
N LEU A 67 -11.63 0.69 -6.74
CA LEU A 67 -13.06 0.94 -6.92
C LEU A 67 -13.35 0.82 -8.42
N LYS A 68 -13.90 -0.31 -8.86
CA LYS A 68 -14.20 -0.53 -10.28
C LYS A 68 -15.55 -1.24 -10.41
N ASN A 69 -16.45 -0.62 -11.15
CA ASN A 69 -17.74 -1.19 -11.53
C ASN A 69 -17.56 -1.95 -12.84
N TYR A 70 -17.63 -3.27 -12.79
CA TYR A 70 -17.37 -4.12 -13.96
C TYR A 70 -18.62 -4.51 -14.74
N ILE A 71 -19.82 -4.37 -14.15
CA ILE A 71 -21.06 -4.54 -14.90
C ILE A 71 -21.35 -3.19 -15.58
N SER A 72 -21.20 -3.18 -16.90
CA SER A 72 -21.73 -2.09 -17.72
C SER A 72 -23.25 -2.14 -17.60
N HIS A 73 -23.86 -1.14 -16.97
CA HIS A 73 -25.29 -0.90 -17.15
C HIS A 73 -25.53 -0.69 -18.64
N LYS A 74 -26.35 -1.55 -19.23
CA LYS A 74 -26.72 -1.52 -20.64
C LYS A 74 -28.01 -0.74 -20.81
#